data_AF-A0A1H5Q8M9-F1
#
_entry.id   AF-A0A1H5Q8M9-F1
#
_cell.length_a   1.000
_cell.length_b   1.000
_cell.length_c   1.000
_cell.angle_alpha   90.00
_cell.angle_beta   90.00
_cell.angle_gamma   90.00
#
_symmetry.space_group_name_H-M   'P 1'
#
loop_
_entity.id
_entity.type
_entity.pdbx_description
1 polymer ?
#
loop_
_entity_poly.entity_id
_entity_poly.type
_entity_poly.pdbx_seq_one_letter_code
_entity_poly.pdbx_strand_id
1 'polypeptide(L)'
;MSALPPVRRDLSIAVAAEDRAEDLGDRVRTALGEDADLVESVEIRHETPCAQLPQQALARLGAERHQKNLLVRLVLRPLDRTLSDAEANVLRDRAYAALHQGTEHQWSGSQPPQRKRGEAPGSRDSGFR
;
A
#
# COMPACT_ATOMS: atom_id res chain seq x y z
N MET A 1 23.51 -9.46 8.77
CA MET A 1 22.19 -10.08 9.03
C MET A 1 21.58 -9.36 10.22
N SER A 2 20.43 -8.69 10.04
CA SER A 2 19.75 -7.99 11.14
C SER A 2 19.27 -9.02 12.20
N ALA A 3 19.47 -8.69 13.48
CA ALA A 3 19.16 -9.56 14.62
C ALA A 3 17.70 -9.44 15.09
N LEU A 4 16.89 -8.56 14.47
CA LEU A 4 15.52 -8.29 14.88
C LEU A 4 14.52 -9.13 14.09
N PRO A 5 13.45 -9.65 14.74
CA PRO A 5 12.45 -10.46 14.08
C PRO A 5 11.71 -9.63 13.02
N PRO A 6 11.49 -10.17 11.80
CA PRO A 6 10.73 -9.47 10.78
C PRO A 6 9.25 -9.35 11.16
N VAL A 7 8.66 -8.20 10.89
CA VAL A 7 7.22 -7.96 10.98
C VAL A 7 6.56 -8.32 9.66
N ARG A 8 5.49 -9.12 9.71
CA ARG A 8 4.75 -9.58 8.52
C ARG A 8 3.33 -9.04 8.54
N ARG A 9 2.85 -8.56 7.41
CA ARG A 9 1.47 -8.09 7.22
C ARG A 9 0.92 -8.62 5.90
N ASP A 10 -0.20 -9.32 5.97
CA ASP A 10 -0.90 -9.81 4.79
C ASP A 10 -1.97 -8.80 4.36
N LEU A 11 -2.00 -8.50 3.07
CA LEU A 11 -2.87 -7.52 2.43
C LEU A 11 -3.65 -8.19 1.31
N SER A 12 -4.97 -8.01 1.28
CA SER A 12 -5.79 -8.39 0.14
C SER A 12 -6.06 -7.14 -0.69
N ILE A 13 -5.53 -7.10 -1.92
CA ILE A 13 -5.58 -5.92 -2.80
C ILE A 13 -6.21 -6.27 -4.15
N ALA A 14 -6.87 -5.31 -4.78
CA ALA A 14 -7.29 -5.40 -6.17
C ALA A 14 -6.25 -4.67 -7.02
N VAL A 15 -5.82 -5.28 -8.11
CA VAL A 15 -4.79 -4.74 -9.02
C VAL A 15 -5.14 -5.07 -10.47
N ALA A 16 -4.49 -4.37 -11.40
CA ALA A 16 -4.58 -4.70 -12.82
C ALA A 16 -4.11 -6.14 -13.09
N ALA A 17 -4.65 -6.79 -14.12
CA ALA A 17 -4.31 -8.18 -14.46
C ALA A 17 -2.81 -8.37 -14.77
N GLU A 18 -2.19 -7.34 -15.36
CA GLU A 18 -0.78 -7.31 -15.74
C GLU A 18 0.19 -7.17 -14.56
N ASP A 19 -0.27 -6.70 -13.40
CA ASP A 19 0.61 -6.34 -12.27
C ASP A 19 1.41 -7.54 -11.76
N ARG A 20 2.73 -7.38 -11.64
CA ARG A 20 3.67 -8.40 -11.17
C ARG A 20 4.29 -8.06 -9.82
N ALA A 21 4.94 -9.04 -9.20
CA ALA A 21 5.59 -8.86 -7.89
C ALA A 21 6.63 -7.73 -7.90
N GLU A 22 7.37 -7.58 -9.00
CA GLU A 22 8.36 -6.53 -9.19
C GLU A 22 7.69 -5.13 -9.14
N ASP A 23 6.60 -4.95 -9.89
CA ASP A 23 5.84 -3.69 -9.95
C ASP A 23 5.23 -3.32 -8.59
N LEU A 24 4.80 -4.33 -7.82
CA LEU A 24 4.27 -4.14 -6.48
C LEU A 24 5.38 -3.70 -5.52
N GLY A 25 6.54 -4.33 -5.59
CA GLY A 25 7.70 -3.97 -4.79
C GLY A 25 8.12 -2.52 -5.00
N ASP A 26 8.21 -2.09 -6.26
CA ASP A 26 8.63 -0.74 -6.61
C ASP A 26 7.62 0.33 -6.18
N ARG A 27 6.31 0.06 -6.34
CA ARG A 27 5.25 0.94 -5.83
C ARG A 27 5.29 1.07 -4.31
N VAL A 28 5.50 -0.03 -3.58
CA VAL A 28 5.60 0.01 -2.11
C VAL A 28 6.81 0.85 -1.69
N ARG A 29 8.00 0.60 -2.25
CA ARG A 29 9.20 1.38 -1.91
C ARG A 29 9.01 2.86 -2.21
N THR A 30 8.45 3.18 -3.37
CA THR A 30 8.13 4.57 -3.74
C THR A 30 7.18 5.23 -2.75
N ALA A 31 6.13 4.53 -2.32
CA ALA A 31 5.15 5.06 -1.36
C ALA A 31 5.69 5.20 0.07
N LEU A 32 6.64 4.35 0.46
CA LEU A 32 7.27 4.38 1.77
C LEU A 32 8.40 5.42 1.86
N GLY A 33 9.04 5.79 0.75
CA GLY A 33 10.00 6.89 0.71
C GLY A 33 11.19 6.63 1.63
N GLU A 34 11.38 7.48 2.65
CA GLU A 34 12.45 7.32 3.65
C GLU A 34 12.37 5.98 4.40
N ASP A 35 11.17 5.39 4.50
CA ASP A 35 10.96 4.09 5.13
C ASP A 35 11.15 2.90 4.16
N ALA A 36 11.58 3.13 2.91
CA ALA A 36 11.72 2.08 1.92
C ALA A 36 12.73 0.99 2.32
N ASP A 37 13.79 1.37 3.05
CA ASP A 37 14.83 0.45 3.54
C ASP A 37 14.30 -0.52 4.61
N LEU A 38 13.13 -0.25 5.18
CA LEU A 38 12.46 -1.19 6.09
C LEU A 38 11.83 -2.37 5.35
N VAL A 39 11.60 -2.26 4.03
CA VAL A 39 10.97 -3.31 3.22
C VAL A 39 11.98 -4.38 2.85
N GLU A 40 11.83 -5.55 3.42
CA GLU A 40 12.61 -6.72 3.05
C GLU A 40 12.07 -7.35 1.76
N SER A 41 10.76 -7.61 1.70
CA SER A 41 10.12 -8.22 0.54
C SER A 41 8.63 -7.92 0.45
N VAL A 42 8.12 -8.00 -0.78
CA VAL A 42 6.69 -8.04 -1.09
C VAL A 42 6.44 -9.34 -1.84
N GLU A 43 5.71 -10.26 -1.22
CA GLU A 43 5.49 -11.61 -1.76
C GLU A 43 4.03 -11.81 -2.15
N ILE A 44 3.78 -12.29 -3.37
CA ILE A 44 2.44 -12.75 -3.75
C ILE A 44 2.23 -14.14 -3.14
N ARG A 45 1.22 -14.27 -2.27
CA ARG A 45 0.85 -15.52 -1.60
C ARG A 45 -0.25 -16.26 -2.36
N HIS A 46 -1.19 -15.52 -2.93
CA HIS A 46 -2.29 -16.07 -3.71
C HIS A 46 -2.75 -15.05 -4.75
N GLU A 47 -3.19 -15.54 -5.90
CA GLU A 47 -3.82 -14.75 -6.96
C GLU A 47 -5.20 -15.34 -7.25
N THR A 48 -6.22 -14.49 -7.26
CA THR A 48 -7.59 -14.88 -7.59
C THR A 48 -8.17 -13.88 -8.58
N PRO A 49 -8.60 -14.29 -9.79
CA PRO A 49 -9.33 -13.41 -10.69
C PRO A 49 -10.56 -12.81 -9.98
N CYS A 50 -10.78 -11.49 -10.09
CA CYS A 50 -11.93 -10.86 -9.41
C CYS A 50 -13.26 -11.44 -9.91
N ALA A 51 -13.34 -11.86 -11.17
CA ALA A 51 -14.50 -12.54 -11.73
C ALA A 51 -14.89 -13.86 -11.00
N GLN A 52 -13.96 -14.48 -10.27
CA GLN A 52 -14.17 -15.72 -9.51
C GLN A 52 -14.39 -15.49 -8.01
N LEU A 53 -14.32 -14.25 -7.54
CA LEU A 53 -14.52 -13.93 -6.13
C LEU A 53 -16.02 -13.92 -5.77
N PRO A 54 -16.37 -14.33 -4.53
CA PRO A 54 -17.70 -14.09 -4.00
C PRO A 54 -18.06 -12.60 -4.03
N GLN A 55 -19.33 -12.28 -4.26
CA GLN A 55 -19.81 -10.90 -4.37
C GLN A 55 -19.47 -10.04 -3.14
N GLN A 56 -19.50 -10.63 -1.94
CA GLN A 56 -19.09 -9.95 -0.70
C GLN A 56 -17.63 -9.52 -0.72
N ALA A 57 -16.73 -10.36 -1.27
CA ALA A 57 -15.32 -10.04 -1.37
C ALA A 57 -15.07 -8.93 -2.41
N LEU A 58 -15.79 -8.97 -3.54
CA LEU A 58 -15.76 -7.89 -4.54
C LEU A 58 -16.22 -6.56 -3.97
N ALA A 59 -17.36 -6.55 -3.28
CA ALA A 59 -17.90 -5.35 -2.65
C ALA A 59 -16.92 -4.78 -1.62
N ARG A 60 -16.32 -5.63 -0.79
CA ARG A 60 -15.34 -5.21 0.21
C ARG A 60 -14.04 -4.64 -0.38
N LEU A 61 -13.65 -5.09 -1.56
CA LEU A 61 -12.48 -4.59 -2.29
C LEU A 61 -12.81 -3.40 -3.20
N GLY A 62 -14.10 -3.16 -3.50
CA GLY A 62 -14.48 -2.23 -4.57
C GLY A 62 -13.82 -2.57 -5.91
N ALA A 63 -13.64 -3.87 -6.19
CA ALA A 63 -12.87 -4.35 -7.33
C ALA A 63 -13.74 -4.56 -8.57
N GLU A 64 -13.17 -4.30 -9.74
CA GLU A 64 -13.80 -4.58 -11.03
C GLU A 64 -13.52 -6.01 -11.50
N ARG A 65 -14.38 -6.59 -12.36
CA ARG A 65 -14.23 -7.98 -12.82
C ARG A 65 -12.98 -8.23 -13.65
N HIS A 66 -12.43 -7.20 -14.29
CA HIS A 66 -11.22 -7.27 -15.12
C HIS A 66 -9.94 -7.26 -14.28
N GLN A 67 -10.03 -6.88 -13.00
CA GLN A 67 -8.92 -6.89 -12.07
C GLN A 67 -8.66 -8.31 -11.54
N LYS A 68 -7.54 -8.45 -10.85
CA LYS A 68 -7.25 -9.62 -10.02
C LYS A 68 -7.11 -9.21 -8.56
N ASN A 69 -7.48 -10.10 -7.66
CA ASN A 69 -7.15 -9.99 -6.25
C ASN A 69 -5.84 -10.68 -5.96
N LEU A 70 -4.92 -9.96 -5.32
CA LEU A 70 -3.70 -10.53 -4.79
C LEU A 70 -3.76 -10.53 -3.27
N LEU A 71 -3.47 -11.69 -2.67
CA LEU A 71 -3.05 -11.77 -1.29
C LEU A 71 -1.54 -11.59 -1.26
N VAL A 72 -1.07 -10.44 -0.78
CA VAL A 72 0.36 -10.12 -0.71
C VAL A 72 0.82 -10.08 0.74
N ARG A 73 2.04 -10.52 0.98
CA ARG A 73 2.71 -10.41 2.27
C ARG A 73 3.79 -9.35 2.18
N LEU A 74 3.64 -8.30 2.97
CA LEU A 74 4.67 -7.30 3.22
C LEU A 74 5.54 -7.79 4.38
N VAL A 75 6.85 -7.91 4.13
CA VAL A 75 7.85 -8.23 5.15
C VAL A 75 8.66 -6.97 5.44
N LEU A 76 8.60 -6.53 6.70
CA LEU A 76 9.36 -5.38 7.20
C LEU A 76 10.44 -5.88 8.15
N ARG A 77 11.70 -5.52 7.89
CA ARG A 77 12.82 -5.85 8.77
C ARG A 77 13.72 -4.63 8.93
N PRO A 78 13.54 -3.85 10.00
CA PRO A 78 14.48 -2.80 10.31
C PRO A 78 15.86 -3.38 10.62
N LEU A 79 16.91 -2.62 10.30
CA LEU A 79 18.30 -3.06 10.48
C LEU A 79 18.88 -2.59 11.83
N ASP A 80 18.31 -1.54 12.42
CA ASP A 80 18.88 -0.79 13.53
C ASP A 80 17.93 -0.62 14.74
N ARG A 81 16.62 -0.87 14.57
CA ARG A 81 15.61 -0.61 15.61
C ARG A 81 14.44 -1.58 15.60
N THR A 82 13.76 -1.76 16.73
CA THR A 82 12.49 -2.51 16.75
C THR A 82 11.39 -1.66 16.13
N LEU A 83 10.57 -2.27 15.27
CA LEU A 83 9.36 -1.64 14.74
C LEU A 83 8.21 -1.84 15.73
N SER A 84 7.57 -0.76 16.17
CA SER A 84 6.34 -0.87 16.96
C SER A 84 5.16 -1.33 16.12
N ASP A 85 4.12 -1.87 16.76
CA ASP A 85 2.89 -2.26 16.05
C ASP A 85 2.20 -1.05 15.39
N ALA A 86 2.26 0.13 16.02
CA ALA A 86 1.69 1.35 15.46
C ALA A 86 2.41 1.76 14.17
N GLU A 87 3.75 1.73 14.16
CA GLU A 87 4.54 2.01 12.94
C GLU A 87 4.29 0.96 11.86
N ALA A 88 4.25 -0.32 12.24
CA ALA A 88 3.92 -1.40 11.31
C ALA A 88 2.55 -1.20 10.65
N ASN A 89 1.56 -0.73 11.40
CA ASN A 89 0.22 -0.44 10.89
C ASN A 89 0.22 0.76 9.94
N VAL A 90 0.96 1.83 10.26
CA VAL A 90 1.13 2.98 9.36
C VAL A 90 1.79 2.56 8.04
N LEU A 91 2.86 1.78 8.09
CA LEU A 91 3.56 1.29 6.89
C LEU A 91 2.67 0.35 6.08
N ARG A 92 1.91 -0.52 6.76
CA ARG A 92 0.88 -1.39 6.15
C ARG A 92 -0.16 -0.57 5.40
N ASP A 93 -0.70 0.49 6.01
CA ASP A 93 -1.76 1.32 5.42
C ASP A 93 -1.24 2.14 4.23
N ARG A 94 0.00 2.65 4.31
CA ARG A 94 0.66 3.32 3.18
C ARG A 94 0.91 2.36 2.01
N ALA A 95 1.42 1.16 2.29
CA ALA A 95 1.62 0.13 1.27
C ALA A 95 0.29 -0.29 0.64
N TYR A 96 -0.76 -0.50 1.45
CA TYR A 96 -2.09 -0.81 0.95
C TYR A 96 -2.63 0.29 0.03
N ALA A 97 -2.55 1.56 0.44
CA ALA A 97 -3.02 2.69 -0.37
C ALA A 97 -2.25 2.85 -1.71
N ALA A 98 -0.99 2.42 -1.76
CA ALA A 98 -0.17 2.48 -2.96
C ALA A 98 -0.46 1.34 -3.94
N LEU A 99 -0.85 0.17 -3.41
CA LEU A 99 -1.06 -1.04 -4.18
C LEU A 99 -2.52 -1.23 -4.62
N HIS A 100 -3.47 -0.89 -3.75
CA HIS A 100 -4.88 -1.17 -3.95
C HIS A 100 -5.48 -0.22 -5.01
N GLN A 101 -6.05 -0.80 -6.07
CA GLN A 101 -6.71 -0.11 -7.18
C GLN A 101 -8.24 -0.32 -7.18
N GLY A 102 -8.81 -0.87 -6.11
CA GLY A 102 -10.24 -0.92 -5.91
C GLY A 102 -10.77 0.36 -5.27
N THR A 103 -12.09 0.53 -5.24
CA THR A 103 -12.73 1.76 -4.74
C THR A 103 -12.94 1.77 -3.23
N GLU A 104 -13.01 0.59 -2.58
CA GLU A 104 -13.27 0.46 -1.15
C GLU A 104 -11.98 0.21 -0.37
N HIS A 105 -11.78 0.94 0.73
CA HIS A 105 -10.54 0.88 1.50
C HIS A 105 -10.79 0.40 2.93
N GLN A 106 -10.04 -0.60 3.38
CA GLN A 106 -10.02 -1.03 4.78
C GLN A 106 -8.70 -0.62 5.46
N TRP A 107 -8.79 0.43 6.27
CA TRP A 107 -7.68 0.98 7.06
C TRP A 107 -7.54 0.25 8.38
N SER A 108 -6.30 0.07 8.86
CA SER A 108 -6.04 -0.55 10.16
C SER A 108 -6.26 0.42 11.34
N GLY A 109 -6.18 1.74 11.08
CA GLY A 109 -6.63 2.81 11.96
C GLY A 109 -7.73 3.66 11.30
N SER A 110 -8.56 4.34 12.08
CA SER A 110 -9.80 4.99 11.61
C SER A 110 -9.67 6.15 10.61
N GLN A 111 -8.54 6.36 9.93
CA GLN A 111 -8.41 7.38 8.88
C GLN A 111 -7.52 6.94 7.71
N PRO A 112 -7.91 7.29 6.45
CA PRO A 112 -7.03 7.16 5.29
C PRO A 112 -5.75 8.00 5.46
N PRO A 113 -4.61 7.57 4.91
CA PRO A 113 -3.38 8.36 4.91
C PRO A 113 -3.64 9.69 4.19
N GLN A 114 -3.52 10.80 4.92
CA GLN A 114 -3.71 12.14 4.37
C GLN A 114 -2.65 12.36 3.27
N ARG A 115 -3.09 12.38 2.00
CA ARG A 115 -2.28 12.94 0.92
C ARG A 115 -2.06 14.41 1.26
N LYS A 116 -0.82 14.80 1.61
CA LYS A 116 -0.45 16.21 1.72
C LYS A 116 -0.68 16.84 0.35
N ARG A 117 -1.82 17.53 0.21
CA ARG A 117 -2.16 18.36 -0.93
C ARG A 117 -1.04 19.40 -1.02
N GLY A 118 -0.22 19.33 -2.07
CA GLY A 118 0.81 20.33 -2.30
C GLY A 118 0.19 21.72 -2.25
N GLU A 119 0.69 22.55 -1.34
CA GLU A 119 0.47 23.99 -1.37
C GLU A 119 0.93 24.48 -2.75
N ALA A 120 -0.03 24.89 -3.58
CA ALA A 120 0.27 25.64 -4.79
C ALA A 120 0.84 27.01 -4.36
N PRO A 121 1.99 27.45 -4.91
CA PRO A 121 2.48 28.80 -4.63
C PRO A 121 1.54 29.80 -5.29
N GLY A 122 0.70 30.45 -4.48
CA GLY A 122 -0.13 31.57 -4.89
C GLY A 122 0.74 32.77 -5.23
N SER A 123 1.02 32.93 -6.52
CA SER A 123 1.22 34.15 -7.29
C SER A 123 1.48 35.45 -6.51
N ARG A 124 2.74 35.87 -6.50
CA ARG A 124 3.08 37.30 -6.49
C ARG A 124 3.17 37.75 -7.95
N ASP A 125 2.18 38.47 -8.45
CA ASP A 125 2.44 39.53 -9.44
C ASP A 125 1.35 40.61 -9.40
N SER A 126 1.83 41.81 -9.07
CA SER A 126 1.50 43.17 -9.48
C SER A 126 0.22 43.47 -10.25
N GLY A 127 -0.48 44.54 -9.84
CA GLY A 127 -1.51 45.18 -10.65
C GLY A 127 -2.17 46.41 -10.02
N PHE A 128 -1.56 47.58 -10.23
CA PHE A 128 -2.21 48.86 -10.54
C PHE A 128 -3.33 49.40 -9.63
N ARG A 129 -3.04 50.47 -8.88
CA ARG A 129 -3.69 51.79 -8.99
C ARG A 129 -3.00 52.82 -8.11
#